data_AF-K0TFY5-F1
#
_entry.id   AF-K0TFY5-F1
#
_cell.length_a   1.000
_cell.length_b   1.000
_cell.length_c   1.000
_cell.angle_alpha   90.00
_cell.angle_beta   90.00
_cell.angle_gamma   90.00
#
_symmetry.space_group_name_H-M   'P 1'
#
loop_
_entity.id
_entity.type
_entity.pdbx_description
1 polymer ?
#
loop_
_entity_poly.entity_id
_entity_poly.type
_entity_poly.pdbx_seq_one_letter_code
_entity_poly.pdbx_strand_id
1 'polypeptide(L)'
;MQRLRRERETLRNDLMEVLQFLVIPTQCYHLKLEAILEEGCHLPSRPPCGNSCSFCLAGGQPKFSGVFKRDSLIHILRSKVLINGAANIDAVYKALNSKECRSDLYGKSQHQYPAGTVQALVLQLVASNILEVSLEKPSLCGTNDLERKHLLLNFGFQKDDVTRGTHCRFAHDVDANWKSISSQPSLSILGPNSQPRRRLTE
;
A
#
# COMPACT_ATOMS: atom_id res chain seq x y z
N MET A 1 -23.88 -9.20 20.49
CA MET A 1 -22.78 -9.67 19.62
C MET A 1 -22.79 -9.06 18.21
N GLN A 2 -23.90 -9.06 17.45
CA GLN A 2 -23.90 -8.50 16.08
C GLN A 2 -23.64 -6.99 16.02
N ARG A 3 -24.18 -6.20 16.97
CA ARG A 3 -23.94 -4.74 17.04
C ARG A 3 -22.45 -4.39 17.19
N LEU A 4 -21.78 -5.01 18.15
CA LEU A 4 -20.33 -4.81 18.39
C LEU A 4 -19.47 -5.20 17.17
N ARG A 5 -19.88 -6.22 16.42
CA ARG A 5 -19.19 -6.61 15.18
C ARG A 5 -19.30 -5.51 14.10
N ARG A 6 -20.49 -4.93 13.92
CA ARG A 6 -20.70 -3.83 12.96
C ARG A 6 -19.91 -2.59 13.36
N GLU A 7 -19.97 -2.20 14.63
CA GLU A 7 -19.24 -1.04 15.15
C GLU A 7 -17.72 -1.18 14.95
N ARG A 8 -17.17 -2.38 15.21
CA ARG A 8 -15.76 -2.67 14.94
C ARG A 8 -15.42 -2.59 13.45
N GLU A 9 -16.32 -3.02 12.58
CA GLU A 9 -16.14 -2.94 11.13
C GLU A 9 -16.16 -1.49 10.65
N THR A 10 -17.09 -0.67 11.16
CA THR A 10 -17.12 0.78 10.92
C THR A 10 -15.81 1.44 11.36
N LEU A 11 -15.37 1.24 12.62
CA LEU A 11 -14.11 1.81 13.11
C LEU A 11 -12.89 1.37 12.30
N ARG A 12 -12.88 0.12 11.83
CA ARG A 12 -11.83 -0.37 10.93
C ARG A 12 -11.87 0.38 9.60
N ASN A 13 -13.05 0.55 9.00
CA ASN A 13 -13.19 1.26 7.73
C ASN A 13 -12.75 2.73 7.87
N ASP A 14 -13.19 3.41 8.93
CA ASP A 14 -12.80 4.79 9.24
C ASP A 14 -11.28 4.91 9.40
N LEU A 15 -10.65 3.97 10.13
CA LEU A 15 -9.20 3.92 10.27
C LEU A 15 -8.50 3.73 8.92
N MET A 16 -9.02 2.86 8.05
CA MET A 16 -8.46 2.65 6.72
C MET A 16 -8.58 3.89 5.85
N GLU A 17 -9.70 4.61 5.89
CA GLU A 17 -9.87 5.89 5.17
C GLU A 17 -8.87 6.95 5.66
N VAL A 18 -8.69 7.07 6.98
CA VAL A 18 -7.68 7.97 7.57
C VAL A 18 -6.27 7.57 7.12
N LEU A 19 -5.94 6.29 7.12
CA LEU A 19 -4.65 5.81 6.62
C LEU A 19 -4.46 6.16 5.15
N GLN A 20 -5.46 5.91 4.30
CA GLN A 20 -5.39 6.26 2.88
C GLN A 20 -5.13 7.76 2.67
N PHE A 21 -5.86 8.60 3.42
CA PHE A 21 -5.69 10.04 3.41
C PHE A 21 -4.27 10.47 3.79
N LEU A 22 -3.66 9.84 4.79
CA LEU A 22 -2.35 10.24 5.31
C LEU A 22 -1.17 9.68 4.51
N VAL A 23 -1.25 8.44 4.02
CA VAL A 23 -0.07 7.74 3.46
C VAL A 23 -0.10 7.54 1.94
N ILE A 24 -1.29 7.59 1.31
CA ILE A 24 -1.44 7.48 -0.15
C ILE A 24 -2.35 8.57 -0.73
N PRO A 25 -2.09 9.85 -0.42
CA PRO A 25 -2.99 10.90 -0.88
C PRO A 25 -2.99 11.08 -2.39
N THR A 26 -4.21 11.24 -2.91
CA THR A 26 -4.48 11.47 -4.33
C THR A 26 -4.73 12.94 -4.66
N GLN A 27 -4.89 13.80 -3.65
CA GLN A 27 -5.12 15.23 -3.80
C GLN A 27 -4.63 16.02 -2.57
N CYS A 28 -4.71 17.35 -2.65
CA CYS A 28 -4.42 18.27 -1.54
C CYS A 28 -5.26 17.92 -0.29
N TYR A 29 -4.62 17.91 0.89
CA TYR A 29 -5.30 17.62 2.16
C TYR A 29 -6.43 18.60 2.45
N HIS A 30 -6.19 19.90 2.27
CA HIS A 30 -7.19 20.93 2.50
C HIS A 30 -8.41 20.73 1.61
N LEU A 31 -8.21 20.51 0.30
CA LEU A 31 -9.30 20.24 -0.63
C LEU A 31 -10.09 18.98 -0.27
N LYS A 32 -9.42 17.92 0.20
CA LYS A 32 -10.12 16.70 0.62
C LYS A 32 -10.93 16.90 1.89
N LEU A 33 -10.40 17.63 2.88
CA LEU A 33 -11.12 17.96 4.12
C LEU A 33 -12.31 18.85 3.84
N GLU A 34 -12.14 19.90 3.02
CA GLU A 34 -13.23 20.75 2.55
C GLU A 34 -14.32 19.93 1.86
N ALA A 35 -13.95 19.05 0.91
CA ALA A 35 -14.91 18.20 0.22
C ALA A 35 -15.69 17.25 1.14
N ILE A 36 -15.08 16.74 2.22
CA ILE A 36 -15.76 15.90 3.22
C ILE A 36 -16.74 16.75 4.05
N LEU A 37 -16.31 17.94 4.50
CA LEU A 37 -17.14 18.82 5.34
C LEU A 37 -18.29 19.47 4.57
N GLU A 38 -18.13 19.62 3.25
CA GLU A 38 -19.08 20.26 2.36
C GLU A 38 -19.87 19.25 1.52
N GLU A 39 -19.81 17.96 1.86
CA GLU A 39 -20.52 16.90 1.14
C GLU A 39 -22.03 17.21 1.02
N GLY A 40 -22.54 17.21 -0.21
CA GLY A 40 -23.93 17.59 -0.52
C GLY A 40 -24.14 19.06 -0.91
N CYS A 41 -23.11 19.90 -0.83
CA CYS A 41 -23.14 21.29 -1.30
C CYS A 41 -22.50 21.42 -2.69
N HIS A 42 -23.12 22.17 -3.60
CA HIS A 42 -22.51 22.55 -4.87
C HIS A 42 -21.51 23.68 -4.65
N LEU A 43 -20.22 23.35 -4.69
CA LEU A 43 -19.16 24.35 -4.53
C LEU A 43 -18.30 24.50 -5.78
N PRO A 44 -17.82 25.72 -6.04
CA PRO A 44 -16.88 25.96 -7.12
C PRO A 44 -15.57 25.22 -6.85
N SER A 45 -14.90 24.80 -7.94
CA SER A 45 -13.57 24.19 -7.86
C SER A 45 -12.58 25.15 -7.21
N ARG A 46 -11.90 24.70 -6.15
CA ARG A 46 -10.88 25.46 -5.41
C ARG A 46 -9.48 24.99 -5.81
N PRO A 47 -8.49 25.89 -5.90
CA PRO A 47 -7.12 25.51 -6.19
C PRO A 47 -6.46 24.79 -5.00
N PRO A 48 -5.42 23.98 -5.23
CA PRO A 48 -4.65 23.36 -4.15
C PRO A 48 -3.95 24.40 -3.26
N CYS A 49 -3.65 24.05 -2.01
CA CYS A 49 -3.11 24.96 -0.99
C CYS A 49 -1.65 25.42 -1.20
N GLY A 50 -1.08 25.28 -2.40
CA GLY A 50 0.31 25.66 -2.69
C GLY A 50 1.36 24.76 -2.04
N ASN A 51 1.80 25.07 -0.82
CA ASN A 51 2.83 24.32 -0.08
C ASN A 51 2.46 24.04 1.38
N SER A 52 1.23 24.35 1.80
CA SER A 52 0.78 24.21 3.19
C SER A 52 0.42 22.77 3.62
N CYS A 53 0.48 21.79 2.72
CA CYS A 53 0.29 20.38 3.06
C CYS A 53 1.33 19.49 2.38
N SER A 54 1.58 18.29 2.92
CA SER A 54 2.63 17.40 2.42
C SER A 54 2.41 16.93 0.98
N PHE A 55 1.16 16.81 0.52
CA PHE A 55 0.85 16.53 -0.89
C PHE A 55 1.33 17.69 -1.79
N CYS A 56 0.87 18.91 -1.55
CA CYS A 56 1.23 20.03 -2.42
C CYS A 56 2.72 20.41 -2.30
N LEU A 57 3.31 20.29 -1.10
CA LEU A 57 4.74 20.50 -0.87
C LEU A 57 5.60 19.53 -1.68
N ALA A 58 5.16 18.28 -1.85
CA ALA A 58 5.84 17.28 -2.68
C ALA A 58 5.62 17.46 -4.20
N GLY A 59 4.87 18.49 -4.61
CA GLY A 59 4.46 18.67 -6.00
C GLY A 59 3.42 17.65 -6.46
N GLY A 60 2.64 17.08 -5.53
CA GLY A 60 1.64 16.04 -5.80
C GLY A 60 1.83 14.83 -4.87
N GLN A 61 1.97 13.64 -5.45
CA GLN A 61 2.05 12.41 -4.68
C GLN A 61 3.35 12.34 -3.83
N PRO A 62 3.26 12.34 -2.49
CA PRO A 62 4.44 12.27 -1.64
C PRO A 62 5.15 10.92 -1.79
N LYS A 63 6.47 10.98 -1.94
CA LYS A 63 7.32 9.78 -2.10
C LYS A 63 7.80 9.25 -0.75
N PHE A 64 6.89 8.97 0.19
CA PHE A 64 7.23 8.52 1.54
C PHE A 64 8.09 7.24 1.56
N SER A 65 7.78 6.30 0.66
CA SER A 65 8.53 5.07 0.45
C SER A 65 9.69 5.21 -0.54
N GLY A 66 9.96 6.40 -1.09
CA GLY A 66 10.78 6.52 -2.29
C GLY A 66 10.18 5.77 -3.49
N VAL A 67 10.97 5.62 -4.55
CA VAL A 67 10.57 4.86 -5.75
C VAL A 67 11.19 3.47 -5.70
N PHE A 68 10.36 2.43 -5.72
CA PHE A 68 10.81 1.03 -5.69
C PHE A 68 10.37 0.25 -6.93
N LYS A 69 11.02 -0.88 -7.18
CA LYS A 69 10.65 -1.86 -8.21
C LYS A 69 9.48 -2.71 -7.75
N ARG A 70 8.30 -2.49 -8.36
CA ARG A 70 7.07 -3.24 -8.05
C ARG A 70 7.26 -4.74 -8.19
N ASP A 71 7.85 -5.20 -9.30
CA ASP A 71 8.06 -6.62 -9.57
C ASP A 71 8.96 -7.28 -8.53
N SER A 72 10.02 -6.58 -8.10
CA SER A 72 10.90 -7.04 -7.02
C SER A 72 10.14 -7.13 -5.69
N LEU A 73 9.29 -6.15 -5.37
CA LEU A 73 8.48 -6.20 -4.15
C LEU A 73 7.52 -7.37 -4.15
N ILE A 74 6.77 -7.57 -5.25
CA ILE A 74 5.83 -8.67 -5.39
C ILE A 74 6.58 -10.01 -5.27
N HIS A 75 7.74 -10.13 -5.92
CA HIS A 75 8.58 -11.31 -5.82
C HIS A 75 9.00 -11.57 -4.37
N ILE A 76 9.58 -10.57 -3.68
CA ILE A 76 10.02 -10.69 -2.28
C ILE A 76 8.86 -11.08 -1.35
N LEU A 77 7.70 -10.45 -1.51
CA LEU A 77 6.52 -10.76 -0.70
C LEU A 77 6.09 -12.21 -0.89
N ARG A 78 6.07 -12.72 -2.13
CA ARG A 78 5.66 -14.10 -2.44
C ARG A 78 6.71 -15.15 -2.05
N SER A 79 7.99 -14.89 -2.33
CA SER A 79 9.04 -15.91 -2.21
C SER A 79 9.76 -15.90 -0.87
N LYS A 80 9.76 -14.78 -0.14
CA LYS A 80 10.52 -14.64 1.11
C LYS A 80 9.65 -14.35 2.33
N VAL A 81 8.62 -13.50 2.18
CA VAL A 81 7.89 -12.98 3.34
C VAL A 81 6.64 -13.81 3.66
N LEU A 82 5.78 -14.02 2.66
CA LEU A 82 4.46 -14.66 2.80
C LEU A 82 4.42 -16.05 2.17
N ILE A 83 5.58 -16.72 2.05
CA ILE A 83 5.71 -18.04 1.43
C ILE A 83 4.80 -19.10 2.08
N ASN A 84 4.63 -18.99 3.40
CA ASN A 84 3.79 -19.90 4.20
C ASN A 84 2.45 -19.27 4.61
N GLY A 85 2.02 -18.20 3.91
CA GLY A 85 0.83 -17.44 4.24
C GLY A 85 1.11 -16.23 5.13
N ALA A 86 0.26 -15.98 6.11
CA ALA A 86 0.35 -14.79 6.96
C ALA A 86 1.67 -14.76 7.76
N ALA A 87 2.32 -13.61 7.82
CA ALA A 87 3.58 -13.40 8.54
C ALA A 87 3.45 -12.30 9.58
N ASN A 88 4.20 -12.44 10.67
CA ASN A 88 4.26 -11.41 11.70
C ASN A 88 4.79 -10.07 11.14
N ILE A 89 4.21 -8.94 11.57
CA ILE A 89 4.60 -7.59 11.10
C ILE A 89 6.11 -7.33 11.25
N ASP A 90 6.73 -7.77 12.34
CA ASP A 90 8.17 -7.58 12.57
C ASP A 90 9.01 -8.42 11.64
N ALA A 91 8.57 -9.64 11.33
CA ALA A 91 9.22 -10.48 10.34
C ALA A 91 9.14 -9.84 8.95
N VAL A 92 7.99 -9.29 8.56
CA VAL A 92 7.83 -8.56 7.30
C VAL A 92 8.78 -7.36 7.23
N TYR A 93 8.78 -6.52 8.28
CA TYR A 93 9.65 -5.35 8.33
C TYR A 93 11.13 -5.74 8.26
N LYS A 94 11.55 -6.73 9.06
CA LYS A 94 12.94 -7.21 9.08
C LYS A 94 13.38 -7.78 7.73
N ALA A 95 12.50 -8.53 7.07
CA ALA A 95 12.77 -9.10 5.74
C ALA A 95 12.92 -8.01 4.67
N LEU A 96 11.98 -7.06 4.61
CA LEU A 96 12.01 -5.95 3.65
C LEU A 96 13.16 -4.97 3.92
N ASN A 97 13.55 -4.81 5.19
CA ASN A 97 14.65 -3.93 5.59
C ASN A 97 16.02 -4.61 5.51
N SER A 98 16.10 -5.89 5.13
CA SER A 98 17.37 -6.57 4.90
C SER A 98 18.16 -5.93 3.75
N LYS A 99 19.49 -6.00 3.83
CA LYS A 99 20.39 -5.41 2.81
C LYS A 99 20.10 -5.92 1.40
N GLU A 100 19.83 -7.22 1.28
CA GLU A 100 19.51 -7.87 0.00
C GLU A 100 18.20 -7.34 -0.57
N CYS A 101 17.09 -7.45 0.17
CA CYS A 101 15.78 -6.97 -0.29
C CYS A 101 15.77 -5.48 -0.61
N ARG A 102 16.44 -4.65 0.21
CA ARG A 102 16.56 -3.21 -0.08
C ARG A 102 17.31 -2.95 -1.39
N SER A 103 18.36 -3.73 -1.68
CA SER A 103 19.07 -3.66 -2.96
C SER A 103 18.17 -3.98 -4.14
N ASP A 104 17.33 -5.00 -3.98
CA ASP A 104 16.44 -5.45 -5.05
C ASP A 104 15.33 -4.42 -5.28
N LEU A 105 14.72 -3.91 -4.20
CA LEU A 105 13.64 -2.92 -4.23
C LEU A 105 14.08 -1.58 -4.80
N TYR A 106 15.19 -1.03 -4.32
CA TYR A 106 15.58 0.36 -4.58
C TYR A 106 16.84 0.50 -5.45
N GLY A 107 17.50 -0.62 -5.79
CA GLY A 107 18.78 -0.62 -6.49
C GLY A 107 19.99 -0.55 -5.55
N LYS A 108 21.19 -0.58 -6.13
CA LYS A 108 22.47 -0.66 -5.41
C LYS A 108 22.81 0.60 -4.58
N SER A 109 22.08 1.70 -4.76
CA SER A 109 22.26 2.98 -4.07
C SER A 109 21.60 2.99 -2.67
N GLN A 110 21.93 2.00 -1.83
CA GLN A 110 21.23 1.75 -0.56
C GLN A 110 21.29 2.90 0.46
N HIS A 111 22.30 3.77 0.36
CA HIS A 111 22.59 4.85 1.31
C HIS A 111 21.64 6.05 1.23
N GLN A 112 20.75 6.09 0.24
CA GLN A 112 19.86 7.23 0.03
C GLN A 112 18.52 7.13 0.77
N TYR A 113 18.21 6.00 1.41
CA TYR A 113 16.87 5.75 1.95
C TYR A 113 16.87 5.68 3.48
N PRO A 114 16.17 6.61 4.17
CA PRO A 114 15.99 6.58 5.62
C PRO A 114 15.41 5.25 6.14
N ALA A 115 15.62 4.94 7.42
CA ALA A 115 15.03 3.75 8.05
C ALA A 115 13.49 3.73 7.98
N GLY A 116 12.86 4.90 7.94
CA GLY A 116 11.40 5.07 7.83
C GLY A 116 10.81 4.68 6.47
N THR A 117 11.62 4.56 5.41
CA THR A 117 11.15 4.29 4.04
C THR A 117 10.42 2.95 3.92
N VAL A 118 10.95 1.89 4.56
CA VAL A 118 10.31 0.56 4.55
C VAL A 118 9.03 0.57 5.36
N GLN A 119 8.98 1.31 6.47
CA GLN A 119 7.78 1.43 7.28
C GLN A 119 6.67 2.16 6.52
N ALA A 120 7.02 3.26 5.84
CA ALA A 120 6.11 3.96 4.95
C ALA A 120 5.59 3.05 3.83
N LEU A 121 6.46 2.25 3.20
CA LEU A 121 6.05 1.27 2.19
C LEU A 121 5.03 0.28 2.74
N VAL A 122 5.29 -0.34 3.90
CA VAL A 122 4.35 -1.30 4.49
C VAL A 122 3.00 -0.64 4.81
N LEU A 123 3.00 0.58 5.36
CA LEU A 123 1.76 1.32 5.62
C LEU A 123 0.99 1.63 4.32
N GLN A 124 1.69 1.99 3.25
CA GLN A 124 1.07 2.24 1.95
C GLN A 124 0.46 0.97 1.37
N LEU A 125 1.11 -0.19 1.50
CA LEU A 125 0.57 -1.48 1.07
C LEU A 125 -0.68 -1.89 1.86
N VAL A 126 -0.73 -1.55 3.14
CA VAL A 126 -1.93 -1.77 3.97
C VAL A 126 -3.04 -0.82 3.56
N ALA A 127 -2.74 0.47 3.44
CA ALA A 127 -3.71 1.50 3.03
C ALA A 127 -4.32 1.22 1.65
N SER A 128 -3.54 0.67 0.71
CA SER A 128 -4.02 0.28 -0.62
C SER A 128 -4.67 -1.11 -0.68
N ASN A 129 -4.89 -1.76 0.46
CA ASN A 129 -5.44 -3.11 0.57
C ASN A 129 -4.63 -4.20 -0.17
N ILE A 130 -3.36 -3.96 -0.48
CA ILE A 130 -2.45 -5.01 -1.00
C ILE A 130 -2.10 -5.98 0.12
N LEU A 131 -1.91 -5.46 1.34
CA LEU A 131 -1.74 -6.24 2.55
C LEU A 131 -2.91 -5.99 3.51
N GLU A 132 -3.31 -7.03 4.22
CA GLU A 132 -4.31 -6.98 5.28
C GLU A 132 -3.66 -7.30 6.63
N VAL A 133 -4.03 -6.54 7.66
CA VAL A 133 -3.65 -6.79 9.05
C VAL A 133 -4.69 -7.70 9.71
N SER A 134 -4.23 -8.76 10.35
CA SER A 134 -5.03 -9.73 11.09
C SER A 134 -4.40 -10.05 12.44
N LEU A 135 -5.17 -10.68 13.32
CA LEU A 135 -4.68 -11.16 14.61
C LEU A 135 -4.29 -12.64 14.48
N GLU A 136 -3.14 -13.01 15.03
CA GLU A 136 -2.73 -14.41 15.15
C GLU A 136 -3.73 -15.20 16.00
N LYS A 137 -4.16 -14.62 17.13
CA LYS A 137 -5.11 -15.22 18.06
C LYS A 137 -6.32 -14.31 18.25
N PRO A 138 -7.51 -14.69 17.74
CA PRO A 138 -8.72 -13.90 17.93
C PRO A 138 -9.09 -13.64 19.41
N SER A 139 -8.65 -14.52 20.32
CA SER A 139 -8.88 -14.40 21.76
C SER A 139 -8.21 -13.19 22.41
N LEU A 140 -7.19 -12.59 21.78
CA LEU A 140 -6.52 -11.40 22.28
C LEU A 140 -7.27 -10.09 21.96
N CYS A 141 -8.31 -10.17 21.12
CA CYS A 141 -9.10 -9.00 20.75
C CYS A 141 -9.79 -8.40 21.98
N GLY A 142 -9.57 -7.10 22.24
CA GLY A 142 -10.17 -6.38 23.37
C GLY A 142 -9.49 -6.63 24.71
N THR A 143 -8.32 -7.26 24.71
CA THR A 143 -7.49 -7.47 25.91
C THR A 143 -6.36 -6.43 25.97
N ASN A 144 -5.80 -6.20 27.15
CA ASN A 144 -4.61 -5.38 27.33
C ASN A 144 -3.31 -6.09 26.92
N ASP A 145 -3.38 -7.38 26.61
CA ASP A 145 -2.25 -8.23 26.24
C ASP A 145 -1.96 -8.18 24.72
N LEU A 146 -2.71 -7.38 23.97
CA LEU A 146 -2.51 -7.24 22.52
C LEU A 146 -1.25 -6.43 22.21
N GLU A 147 -0.15 -7.14 22.01
CA GLU A 147 1.11 -6.58 21.52
C GLU A 147 1.27 -6.66 19.98
N ARG A 148 2.25 -5.89 19.46
CA ARG A 148 2.67 -5.90 18.04
C ARG A 148 3.01 -7.29 17.51
N LYS A 149 3.56 -8.18 18.33
CA LYS A 149 3.92 -9.55 17.94
C LYS A 149 2.72 -10.44 17.59
N HIS A 150 1.50 -10.03 17.97
CA HIS A 150 0.28 -10.77 17.66
C HIS A 150 -0.36 -10.32 16.34
N LEU A 151 0.22 -9.32 15.67
CA LEU A 151 -0.26 -8.79 14.41
C LEU A 151 0.40 -9.51 13.25
N LEU A 152 -0.43 -10.03 12.36
CA LEU A 152 -0.02 -10.70 11.13
C LEU A 152 -0.40 -9.86 9.93
N LEU A 153 0.47 -9.86 8.92
CA LEU A 153 0.20 -9.37 7.58
C LEU A 153 -0.02 -10.55 6.66
N ASN A 154 -1.06 -10.46 5.85
CA ASN A 154 -1.28 -11.34 4.72
C ASN A 154 -1.58 -10.49 3.48
N PHE A 155 -1.64 -11.10 2.32
CA PHE A 155 -2.20 -10.42 1.15
C PHE A 155 -3.69 -10.14 1.36
N GLY A 156 -4.11 -8.91 1.06
CA GLY A 156 -5.51 -8.50 1.08
C GLY A 156 -6.21 -9.05 -0.15
N PHE A 157 -6.88 -10.20 -0.01
CA PHE A 157 -7.75 -10.74 -1.06
C PHE A 157 -9.20 -10.38 -0.72
N GLN A 158 -9.93 -9.82 -1.68
CA GLN A 158 -11.31 -9.38 -1.53
C GLN A 158 -12.18 -10.41 -0.81
N LYS A 159 -12.97 -9.91 0.16
CA LYS A 159 -13.89 -10.62 1.05
C LYS A 159 -15.17 -11.12 0.34
N ASP A 160 -15.14 -11.21 -0.99
CA ASP A 160 -16.25 -11.74 -1.78
C ASP A 160 -15.99 -13.23 -2.02
N ASP A 161 -16.60 -14.04 -1.15
CA ASP A 161 -16.72 -15.48 -1.26
C ASP A 161 -17.11 -15.87 -2.69
N VAL A 162 -16.26 -16.64 -3.40
CA VAL A 162 -16.62 -17.68 -4.40
C VAL A 162 -15.39 -18.34 -5.07
N THR A 163 -14.18 -17.77 -5.04
CA THR A 163 -13.03 -18.37 -5.75
C THR A 163 -11.86 -18.77 -4.83
N ARG A 164 -12.12 -19.65 -3.85
CA ARG A 164 -11.07 -20.41 -3.14
C ARG A 164 -10.49 -21.57 -3.98
N GLY A 165 -10.17 -21.31 -5.25
CA GLY A 165 -9.53 -22.26 -6.15
C GLY A 165 -8.12 -21.79 -6.49
N THR A 166 -7.10 -22.36 -5.83
CA THR A 166 -5.69 -22.57 -6.25
C THR A 166 -4.90 -21.49 -7.03
N HIS A 167 -5.41 -20.28 -7.23
CA HIS A 167 -4.74 -19.20 -7.94
C HIS A 167 -4.92 -17.86 -7.22
N CYS A 168 -3.98 -17.56 -6.32
CA CYS A 168 -3.66 -16.24 -5.73
C CYS A 168 -3.23 -15.21 -6.80
N ARG A 169 -4.00 -15.03 -7.87
CA ARG A 169 -3.58 -14.26 -9.05
C ARG A 169 -4.04 -12.81 -9.08
N PHE A 170 -5.03 -12.40 -8.27
CA PHE A 170 -5.80 -11.23 -8.68
C PHE A 170 -5.60 -9.93 -7.89
N ALA A 171 -4.98 -9.89 -6.70
CA ALA A 171 -4.82 -8.62 -5.95
C ALA A 171 -3.51 -7.86 -6.24
N HIS A 172 -2.43 -8.53 -6.61
CA HIS A 172 -1.12 -7.89 -6.88
C HIS A 172 -1.04 -7.26 -8.27
N ASP A 173 -1.92 -7.67 -9.18
CA ASP A 173 -1.95 -7.20 -10.57
C ASP A 173 -3.09 -6.18 -10.83
N VAL A 174 -3.92 -5.85 -9.81
CA VAL A 174 -4.85 -4.72 -9.97
C VAL A 174 -4.06 -3.42 -9.89
N ASP A 175 -3.70 -2.88 -11.04
CA ASP A 175 -2.97 -1.61 -11.14
C ASP A 175 -3.64 -0.49 -10.36
N ALA A 176 -4.97 -0.51 -10.21
CA ALA A 176 -5.72 0.47 -9.42
C ALA A 176 -5.20 0.59 -7.98
N ASN A 177 -4.80 -0.51 -7.34
CA ASN A 177 -4.26 -0.50 -5.97
C ASN A 177 -2.82 0.04 -5.90
N TRP A 178 -2.12 0.10 -7.04
CA TRP A 178 -0.76 0.61 -7.15
C TRP A 178 -0.68 2.05 -7.65
N LYS A 179 -1.75 2.57 -8.26
CA LYS A 179 -1.79 3.95 -8.83
C LYS A 179 -1.40 5.03 -7.81
N SER A 180 -1.71 4.81 -6.54
CA SER A 180 -1.45 5.75 -5.44
C SER A 180 -0.16 5.45 -4.67
N ILE A 181 0.64 4.47 -5.10
CA ILE A 181 1.95 4.14 -4.51
C ILE A 181 3.05 4.44 -5.52
N SER A 182 4.09 5.15 -5.08
CA SER A 182 5.24 5.54 -5.93
C SER A 182 6.11 4.34 -6.28
N SER A 183 5.73 3.61 -7.34
CA SER A 183 6.43 2.42 -7.82
C SER A 183 6.82 2.55 -9.29
N GLN A 184 7.87 1.83 -9.71
CA GLN A 184 8.15 1.67 -11.14
C GLN A 184 7.09 0.75 -11.77
N PRO A 185 6.54 1.09 -12.95
CA PRO A 185 5.55 0.26 -13.62
C PRO A 185 6.11 -1.12 -13.92
N SER A 186 5.28 -2.16 -13.83
CA SER A 186 5.70 -3.53 -14.15
C SER A 186 5.88 -3.67 -15.66
N LEU A 187 6.97 -4.31 -16.08
CA LEU A 187 7.26 -4.55 -17.50
C LEU A 187 6.33 -5.62 -18.11
N SER A 188 5.56 -6.33 -17.28
CA SER A 188 4.62 -7.39 -17.68
C SER A 188 3.39 -6.91 -18.46
N ILE A 189 3.18 -5.61 -18.63
CA ILE A 189 2.03 -5.03 -19.37
C ILE A 189 2.41 -4.63 -20.81
N LEU A 190 3.69 -4.71 -21.18
CA LEU A 190 4.06 -4.72 -22.59
C LEU A 190 3.75 -6.13 -23.13
N GLY A 191 2.55 -6.28 -23.70
CA GLY A 191 2.24 -7.44 -24.54
C GLY A 191 3.34 -7.64 -25.59
N PRO A 192 3.46 -8.83 -26.21
CA PRO A 192 4.60 -9.22 -27.06
C PRO A 192 4.85 -8.38 -28.33
N ASN A 193 4.30 -7.17 -28.48
CA ASN A 193 4.38 -6.34 -29.69
C ASN A 193 4.95 -4.93 -29.50
N SER A 194 5.76 -4.66 -28.47
CA SER A 194 6.53 -3.41 -28.41
C SER A 194 8.04 -3.68 -28.44
N GLN A 195 8.53 -4.17 -29.57
CA GLN A 195 9.93 -3.91 -29.92
C GLN A 195 10.04 -2.48 -30.49
N PRO A 196 11.09 -1.73 -30.12
CA PRO A 196 11.37 -0.44 -30.75
C PRO A 196 11.77 -0.67 -32.21
N ARG A 197 10.94 -0.20 -33.16
CA ARG A 197 11.33 -0.04 -34.56
C ARG A 197 12.58 0.84 -34.61
N ARG A 198 13.75 0.23 -34.82
CA ARG A 198 14.94 0.94 -35.30
C ARG A 198 14.54 1.63 -36.61
N ARG A 199 14.55 2.96 -36.64
CA ARG A 199 14.60 3.69 -37.90
C ARG A 199 15.98 3.43 -38.50
N LEU A 200 16.01 2.69 -39.60
CA LEU A 200 17.08 2.79 -40.57
C LEU A 200 16.93 4.17 -41.21
N THR A 201 17.87 5.06 -40.92
CA THR A 201 18.10 6.24 -41.76
C THR A 201 19.06 5.80 -42.86
N GLU A 202 18.62 5.98 -44.10
CA GLU A 202 19.47 6.09 -45.29
C GLU A 202 20.40 7.31 -45.18
#